data_AF-A0A0N5CNB4-F1
#
_entry.id   AF-A0A0N5CNB4-F1
#
_cell.length_a   1.000
_cell.length_b   1.000
_cell.length_c   1.000
_cell.angle_alpha   90.00
_cell.angle_beta   90.00
_cell.angle_gamma   90.00
#
_symmetry.space_group_name_H-M   'P 1'
#
loop_
_entity.id
_entity.type
_entity.pdbx_description
1 polymer ?
#
loop_
_entity_poly.entity_id
_entity_poly.type
_entity_poly.pdbx_seq_one_letter_code
_entity_poly.pdbx_strand_id
1 'polypeptide(L)'
;MAHQEELFAVKKYFKETHSREINFCENLKNFLETQNIYENISDSINDGNLLTAIEKLMKVESIRYHLLSIAKSHDNYDNIIKLITPYYNQLEDIYANFLKEAKYYCSRGIDIIRGKNQETKKQLEVVLRAVELDNKVDKLYENNLFKIVNRPHCWRQMLFDIVEERIQQRIEAFQIEDRKLNKNWLIRYGD
;
A
#
# COMPACT_ATOMS: atom_id res chain seq x y z
N MET A 1 -52.41 -21.40 14.32
CA MET A 1 -52.27 -19.92 14.39
C MET A 1 -50.88 -19.52 14.87
N ALA A 2 -50.39 -20.00 16.02
CA ALA A 2 -49.04 -19.70 16.53
C ALA A 2 -47.89 -19.93 15.51
N HIS A 3 -47.87 -21.07 14.81
CA HIS A 3 -46.83 -21.35 13.81
C HIS A 3 -46.83 -20.43 12.58
N GLN A 4 -47.97 -19.83 12.23
CA GLN A 4 -48.02 -18.86 11.12
C GLN A 4 -47.50 -17.49 11.55
N GLU A 5 -47.74 -17.10 12.79
CA GLU A 5 -47.22 -15.87 13.38
C GLU A 5 -45.70 -15.94 13.57
N GLU A 6 -45.18 -17.09 14.02
CA GLU A 6 -43.74 -17.37 14.10
C GLU A 6 -43.08 -17.29 12.71
N LEU A 7 -43.67 -17.93 11.70
CA LEU A 7 -43.15 -17.91 10.33
C LEU A 7 -43.14 -16.47 9.76
N PHE A 8 -44.18 -15.68 10.07
CA PHE A 8 -44.26 -14.27 9.66
C PHE A 8 -43.20 -13.41 10.35
N ALA A 9 -43.00 -13.60 11.66
CA ALA A 9 -41.97 -12.90 12.42
C ALA A 9 -40.56 -13.20 11.89
N VAL A 10 -40.27 -14.46 11.58
CA VAL A 10 -38.99 -14.90 10.99
C VAL A 10 -38.78 -14.26 9.61
N LYS A 11 -39.79 -14.25 8.74
CA LYS A 11 -39.71 -13.57 7.43
C LYS A 11 -39.46 -12.07 7.56
N LYS A 12 -40.12 -11.41 8.52
CA LYS A 12 -39.94 -10.00 8.80
C LYS A 12 -38.52 -9.71 9.28
N TYR A 13 -38.01 -10.51 10.22
CA TYR A 13 -36.64 -10.41 10.71
C TYR A 13 -35.62 -10.53 9.57
N PHE A 14 -35.72 -11.56 8.71
CA PHE A 14 -34.80 -11.71 7.58
C PHE A 14 -34.84 -10.52 6.61
N LYS A 15 -36.02 -9.95 6.33
CA LYS A 15 -36.14 -8.75 5.50
C LYS A 15 -35.48 -7.53 6.13
N GLU A 16 -35.68 -7.32 7.42
CA GLU A 16 -35.08 -6.20 8.16
C GLU A 16 -33.55 -6.32 8.24
N THR A 17 -33.04 -7.52 8.49
CA THR A 17 -31.60 -7.80 8.49
C THR A 17 -31.00 -7.54 7.11
N HIS A 18 -31.63 -8.04 6.04
CA HIS A 18 -31.19 -7.79 4.67
C HIS A 18 -31.22 -6.30 4.30
N SER A 19 -32.25 -5.57 4.73
CA SER A 19 -32.33 -4.11 4.54
C SER A 19 -31.21 -3.35 5.26
N ARG A 20 -30.86 -3.76 6.48
CA ARG A 20 -29.73 -3.18 7.23
C ARG A 20 -28.39 -3.46 6.56
N GLU A 21 -28.20 -4.68 6.05
CA GLU A 21 -27.01 -5.06 5.28
C GLU A 21 -26.87 -4.18 4.04
N ILE A 22 -27.94 -4.05 3.23
CA ILE A 22 -27.95 -3.19 2.04
C ILE A 22 -27.59 -1.75 2.41
N ASN A 23 -28.22 -1.18 3.45
CA ASN A 23 -27.94 0.19 3.89
C ASN A 23 -26.48 0.36 4.35
N PHE A 24 -25.90 -0.64 5.03
CA PHE A 24 -24.49 -0.60 5.40
C PHE A 24 -23.58 -0.64 4.16
N CYS A 25 -23.90 -1.48 3.18
CA CYS A 25 -23.19 -1.53 1.91
C CYS A 25 -23.25 -0.18 1.19
N GLU A 26 -24.43 0.43 1.10
CA GLU A 26 -24.63 1.75 0.49
C GLU A 26 -23.88 2.83 1.26
N ASN A 27 -23.87 2.80 2.60
CA ASN A 27 -23.12 3.77 3.39
C ASN A 27 -21.60 3.62 3.22
N LEU A 28 -21.10 2.38 3.14
CA LEU A 28 -19.68 2.11 2.91
C LEU A 28 -19.28 2.51 1.48
N LYS A 29 -20.14 2.20 0.50
CA LYS A 29 -20.00 2.62 -0.89
C LYS A 29 -19.98 4.14 -0.99
N ASN A 30 -20.98 4.81 -0.43
CA ASN A 30 -21.05 6.26 -0.35
C ASN A 30 -19.80 6.81 0.35
N PHE A 31 -19.36 6.25 1.47
CA PHE A 31 -18.14 6.72 2.12
C PHE A 31 -16.91 6.69 1.18
N LEU A 32 -16.76 5.61 0.41
CA LEU A 32 -15.65 5.45 -0.55
C LEU A 32 -15.84 6.29 -1.83
N GLU A 33 -17.07 6.50 -2.28
CA GLU A 33 -17.42 7.19 -3.54
C GLU A 33 -17.70 8.69 -3.38
N THR A 34 -18.15 9.16 -2.20
CA THR A 34 -18.60 10.54 -1.94
C THR A 34 -17.48 11.57 -2.14
N GLN A 35 -16.22 11.13 -2.22
CA GLN A 35 -15.08 11.99 -2.52
C GLN A 35 -14.28 11.55 -3.75
N ASN A 36 -14.80 10.66 -4.61
CA ASN A 36 -14.04 10.07 -5.72
C ASN A 36 -12.60 9.71 -5.31
N ILE A 37 -12.47 8.97 -4.21
CA ILE A 37 -11.20 8.79 -3.51
C ILE A 37 -10.15 8.16 -4.44
N TYR A 38 -10.59 7.25 -5.32
CA TYR A 38 -9.75 6.61 -6.32
C TYR A 38 -9.11 7.62 -7.28
N GLU A 39 -9.91 8.44 -7.98
CA GLU A 39 -9.40 9.48 -8.87
C GLU A 39 -8.55 10.48 -8.10
N ASN A 40 -9.01 10.92 -6.93
CA ASN A 40 -8.27 11.88 -6.13
C ASN A 40 -6.91 11.40 -5.65
N ILE A 41 -6.73 10.10 -5.39
CA ILE A 41 -5.42 9.53 -5.07
C ILE A 41 -4.59 9.40 -6.34
N SER A 42 -5.19 8.87 -7.42
CA SER A 42 -4.54 8.71 -8.72
C SER A 42 -4.00 10.03 -9.25
N ASP A 43 -4.79 11.09 -9.22
CA ASP A 43 -4.40 12.45 -9.62
C ASP A 43 -3.26 12.97 -8.74
N SER A 44 -3.31 12.74 -7.42
CA SER A 44 -2.21 13.13 -6.53
C SER A 44 -0.90 12.41 -6.89
N ILE A 45 -0.96 11.14 -7.33
CA ILE A 45 0.21 10.39 -7.79
C ILE A 45 0.69 10.96 -9.14
N ASN A 46 -0.22 11.18 -10.09
CA ASN A 46 0.09 11.71 -11.43
C ASN A 46 0.70 13.12 -11.38
N ASP A 47 0.25 13.94 -10.44
CA ASP A 47 0.79 15.28 -10.18
C ASP A 47 2.14 15.26 -9.42
N GLY A 48 2.63 14.07 -9.04
CA GLY A 48 3.85 13.90 -8.26
C GLY A 48 3.73 14.28 -6.78
N ASN A 49 2.51 14.52 -6.29
CA ASN A 49 2.24 14.81 -4.88
C ASN A 49 2.09 13.51 -4.06
N LEU A 50 3.22 12.84 -3.86
CA LEU A 50 3.27 11.55 -3.15
C LEU A 50 2.82 11.64 -1.69
N LEU A 51 3.01 12.80 -1.03
CA LEU A 51 2.60 12.99 0.36
C LEU A 51 1.08 12.92 0.49
N THR A 52 0.36 13.70 -0.33
CA THR A 52 -1.10 13.67 -0.32
C THR A 52 -1.63 12.30 -0.75
N ALA A 53 -0.99 11.63 -1.70
CA ALA A 53 -1.35 10.29 -2.10
C ALA A 53 -1.26 9.29 -0.93
N ILE A 54 -0.11 9.25 -0.22
CA ILE A 54 0.06 8.30 0.89
C ILE A 54 -0.85 8.63 2.08
N GLU A 55 -1.09 9.90 2.40
CA GLU A 55 -2.03 10.28 3.47
C GLU A 55 -3.45 9.77 3.20
N LYS A 56 -3.92 9.89 1.96
CA LYS A 56 -5.23 9.38 1.55
C LYS A 56 -5.27 7.85 1.57
N LEU A 57 -4.24 7.16 1.04
CA LEU A 57 -4.15 5.70 1.10
C LEU A 57 -4.18 5.19 2.54
N MET A 58 -3.41 5.82 3.44
CA MET A 58 -3.39 5.47 4.85
C MET A 58 -4.73 5.71 5.56
N LYS A 59 -5.46 6.75 5.17
CA LYS A 59 -6.82 7.00 5.68
C LYS A 59 -7.78 5.87 5.28
N VAL A 60 -7.71 5.43 4.04
CA VAL A 60 -8.53 4.31 3.55
C VAL A 60 -8.15 3.01 4.25
N GLU A 61 -6.85 2.75 4.42
CA GLU A 61 -6.35 1.57 5.14
C GLU A 61 -6.75 1.55 6.63
N SER A 62 -6.72 2.71 7.28
CA SER A 62 -7.19 2.88 8.67
C SER A 62 -8.65 2.46 8.82
N ILE A 63 -9.49 2.82 7.84
CA ILE A 63 -10.91 2.47 7.84
C ILE A 63 -11.08 0.97 7.63
N ARG A 64 -10.32 0.35 6.73
CA ARG A 64 -10.30 -1.11 6.58
C ARG A 64 -10.02 -1.78 7.92
N TYR A 65 -8.95 -1.35 8.57
CA TYR A 65 -8.52 -1.91 9.85
C TYR A 65 -9.61 -1.77 10.92
N HIS A 66 -10.20 -0.59 11.08
CA HIS A 66 -11.25 -0.37 12.08
C HIS A 66 -12.51 -1.20 11.81
N LEU A 67 -12.93 -1.33 10.55
CA LEU A 67 -14.05 -2.19 10.17
C LEU A 67 -13.78 -3.65 10.51
N LEU A 68 -12.58 -4.14 10.20
CA LEU A 68 -12.19 -5.53 10.50
C LEU A 68 -12.07 -5.79 12.00
N SER A 69 -11.60 -4.81 12.76
CA SER A 69 -11.55 -4.87 14.23
C SER A 69 -12.93 -5.01 14.86
N ILE A 70 -13.87 -4.16 14.44
CA ILE A 70 -15.27 -4.23 14.88
C ILE A 70 -15.90 -5.56 14.43
N ALA A 71 -15.66 -5.97 13.18
CA ALA A 71 -16.19 -7.23 12.66
C ALA A 71 -15.72 -8.44 13.48
N LYS A 72 -14.45 -8.46 13.87
CA LYS A 72 -13.87 -9.52 14.69
C LYS A 72 -14.44 -9.54 16.10
N SER A 73 -14.71 -8.38 16.72
CA SER A 73 -15.35 -8.34 18.05
C SER A 73 -16.80 -8.84 18.05
N HIS A 74 -17.44 -8.91 16.89
CA HIS A 74 -18.82 -9.36 16.71
C HIS A 74 -18.95 -10.69 15.96
N ASP A 75 -17.87 -11.47 15.81
CA ASP A 75 -17.85 -12.76 15.08
C ASP A 75 -18.41 -12.66 13.63
N ASN A 76 -18.22 -11.51 13.00
CA ASN A 76 -18.70 -11.19 11.65
C ASN A 76 -17.56 -10.93 10.66
N TYR A 77 -16.35 -11.39 10.99
CA TYR A 77 -15.12 -11.10 10.26
C TYR A 77 -15.20 -11.52 8.78
N ASP A 78 -15.59 -12.77 8.51
CA ASP A 78 -15.63 -13.31 7.15
C ASP A 78 -16.68 -12.62 6.26
N ASN A 79 -17.82 -12.22 6.85
CA ASN A 79 -18.88 -11.52 6.14
C ASN A 79 -18.41 -10.12 5.73
N ILE A 80 -17.79 -9.39 6.66
CA ILE A 80 -17.26 -8.05 6.39
C ILE A 80 -16.11 -8.10 5.40
N ILE A 81 -15.21 -9.08 5.47
CA ILE A 81 -14.16 -9.26 4.45
C ILE A 81 -14.77 -9.42 3.07
N LYS A 82 -15.72 -10.34 2.90
CA LYS A 82 -16.35 -10.60 1.60
C LYS A 82 -17.00 -9.34 1.05
N LEU A 83 -17.61 -8.55 1.93
CA LEU A 83 -18.27 -7.30 1.56
C LEU A 83 -17.27 -6.22 1.09
N ILE A 84 -16.17 -6.02 1.81
CA ILE A 84 -15.25 -4.91 1.52
C ILE A 84 -14.20 -5.24 0.44
N THR A 85 -13.91 -6.52 0.20
CA THR A 85 -12.86 -6.98 -0.74
C THR A 85 -12.94 -6.32 -2.13
N PRO A 86 -14.11 -6.23 -2.81
CA PRO A 86 -14.17 -5.61 -4.14
C PRO A 86 -13.71 -4.15 -4.17
N TYR A 87 -13.97 -3.40 -3.11
CA TYR A 87 -13.59 -1.98 -3.01
C TYR A 87 -12.08 -1.83 -2.80
N TYR A 88 -11.48 -2.63 -1.92
CA TYR A 88 -10.05 -2.57 -1.69
C TYR A 88 -9.25 -3.16 -2.85
N ASN A 89 -9.80 -4.13 -3.59
CA ASN A 89 -9.18 -4.62 -4.81
C ASN A 89 -9.01 -3.51 -5.87
N GLN A 90 -9.93 -2.54 -5.95
CA GLN A 90 -9.78 -1.39 -6.86
C GLN A 90 -8.62 -0.46 -6.46
N LEU A 91 -8.23 -0.44 -5.18
CA LEU A 91 -7.10 0.36 -4.71
C LEU A 91 -5.75 -0.27 -5.07
N GLU A 92 -5.70 -1.55 -5.42
CA GLU A 92 -4.44 -2.25 -5.69
C GLU A 92 -3.71 -1.66 -6.90
N ASP A 93 -4.45 -1.26 -7.93
CA ASP A 93 -3.87 -0.57 -9.09
C ASP A 93 -3.27 0.78 -8.69
N ILE A 94 -3.90 1.48 -7.75
CA ILE A 94 -3.42 2.74 -7.21
C ILE A 94 -2.19 2.53 -6.32
N TYR A 95 -2.19 1.50 -5.48
CA TYR A 95 -1.01 1.09 -4.72
C TYR A 95 0.15 0.72 -5.64
N ALA A 96 -0.11 0.00 -6.73
CA ALA A 96 0.90 -0.36 -7.72
C ALA A 96 1.50 0.89 -8.42
N ASN A 97 0.65 1.87 -8.76
CA ASN A 97 1.10 3.16 -9.32
C ASN A 97 1.96 3.94 -8.32
N PHE A 98 1.54 4.05 -7.07
CA PHE A 98 2.35 4.66 -6.01
C PHE A 98 3.68 3.93 -5.85
N LEU A 99 3.66 2.59 -5.87
CA LEU A 99 4.84 1.76 -5.72
C LEU A 99 5.83 1.97 -6.87
N LYS A 100 5.34 2.18 -8.09
CA LYS A 100 6.18 2.51 -9.25
C LYS A 100 6.97 3.80 -9.03
N GLU A 101 6.30 4.85 -8.55
CA GLU A 101 6.97 6.11 -8.18
C GLU A 101 7.93 5.90 -7.02
N ALA A 102 7.52 5.20 -5.97
CA ALA A 102 8.38 4.88 -4.83
C ALA A 102 9.67 4.16 -5.26
N LYS A 103 9.56 3.13 -6.11
CA LYS A 103 10.71 2.41 -6.67
C LYS A 103 11.67 3.33 -7.42
N TYR A 104 11.15 4.30 -8.17
CA TYR A 104 11.98 5.30 -8.84
C TYR A 104 12.84 6.09 -7.83
N TYR A 105 12.23 6.62 -6.76
CA TYR A 105 12.96 7.36 -5.73
C TYR A 105 13.95 6.46 -4.97
N CYS A 106 13.53 5.26 -4.57
CA CYS A 106 14.40 4.31 -3.85
C CYS A 106 15.62 3.91 -4.68
N SER A 107 15.44 3.60 -5.97
CA SER A 107 16.54 3.23 -6.86
C SER A 107 17.56 4.36 -7.04
N ARG A 108 17.13 5.63 -6.93
CA ARG A 108 18.02 6.79 -7.04
C ARG A 108 18.41 7.37 -5.68
N GLY A 109 18.04 6.71 -4.58
CA GLY A 109 18.14 7.26 -3.23
C GLY A 109 19.53 7.80 -2.89
N ILE A 110 20.59 7.04 -3.19
CA ILE A 110 21.97 7.46 -2.92
C ILE A 110 22.34 8.73 -3.70
N ASP A 111 21.92 8.83 -4.96
CA ASP A 111 22.21 9.97 -5.82
C ASP A 111 21.40 11.20 -5.40
N ILE A 112 20.14 11.00 -5.00
CA ILE A 112 19.25 12.04 -4.47
C ILE A 112 19.83 12.63 -3.19
N ILE A 113 20.29 11.79 -2.26
CA ILE A 113 20.89 12.23 -1.00
C ILE A 113 22.14 13.08 -1.25
N ARG A 114 22.98 12.67 -2.21
CA ARG A 114 24.20 13.41 -2.61
C ARG A 114 23.89 14.69 -3.40
N GLY A 115 22.75 14.74 -4.08
CA GLY A 115 22.32 15.87 -4.89
C GLY A 115 22.02 17.13 -4.06
N LYS A 116 21.79 18.25 -4.77
CA LYS A 116 21.42 19.54 -4.15
C LYS A 116 19.92 19.86 -4.24
N ASN A 117 19.14 19.10 -5.02
CA ASN A 117 17.72 19.35 -5.20
C ASN A 117 16.93 18.98 -3.93
N GLN A 118 16.46 19.99 -3.21
CA GLN A 118 15.72 19.81 -1.96
C GLN A 118 14.35 19.16 -2.18
N GLU A 119 13.70 19.43 -3.31
CA GLU A 119 12.38 18.86 -3.59
C GLU A 119 12.47 17.34 -3.79
N THR A 120 13.45 16.87 -4.57
CA THR A 120 13.67 15.43 -4.76
C THR A 120 14.04 14.72 -3.45
N LYS A 121 14.76 15.39 -2.55
CA LYS A 121 15.06 14.85 -1.21
C LYS A 121 13.81 14.69 -0.37
N LYS A 122 12.94 15.71 -0.35
CA LYS A 122 11.64 15.63 0.35
C LYS A 122 10.78 14.48 -0.18
N GLN A 123 10.71 14.32 -1.50
CA GLN A 123 9.95 13.20 -2.09
C GLN A 123 10.52 11.84 -1.67
N LEU A 124 11.86 11.70 -1.62
CA LEU A 124 12.49 10.49 -1.09
C LEU A 124 12.15 10.26 0.39
N GLU A 125 12.17 11.31 1.23
CA GLU A 125 11.77 11.21 2.64
C GLU A 125 10.32 10.75 2.80
N VAL A 126 9.41 11.28 1.97
CA VAL A 126 7.99 10.85 1.94
C VAL A 126 7.89 9.36 1.60
N VAL A 127 8.61 8.90 0.58
CA VAL A 127 8.62 7.48 0.18
C VAL A 127 9.17 6.58 1.31
N LEU A 128 10.28 6.96 1.93
CA LEU A 128 10.85 6.18 3.05
C LEU A 128 9.87 6.11 4.23
N ARG A 129 9.20 7.22 4.54
CA ARG A 129 8.15 7.26 5.57
C ARG A 129 6.95 6.41 5.19
N ALA A 130 6.54 6.40 3.92
CA ALA A 130 5.47 5.55 3.42
C ALA A 130 5.79 4.06 3.63
N VAL A 131 7.02 3.65 3.32
CA VAL A 131 7.51 2.28 3.55
C VAL A 131 7.48 1.90 5.04
N GLU A 132 7.87 2.81 5.93
CA GLU A 132 7.78 2.57 7.37
C GLU A 132 6.34 2.44 7.88
N LEU A 133 5.44 3.29 7.38
CA LEU A 133 4.01 3.26 7.72
C LEU A 133 3.36 1.97 7.23
N ASP A 134 3.64 1.56 6.00
CA ASP A 134 3.15 0.32 5.41
C ASP A 134 3.59 -0.90 6.24
N ASN A 135 4.87 -0.98 6.60
CA ASN A 135 5.38 -2.04 7.46
C ASN A 135 4.74 -2.03 8.88
N LYS A 136 4.36 -0.86 9.42
CA LYS A 136 3.61 -0.79 10.69
C LYS A 136 2.19 -1.33 10.52
N VAL A 137 1.55 -1.06 9.39
CA VAL A 137 0.23 -1.60 9.05
C VAL A 137 0.29 -3.12 8.89
N ASP A 138 1.27 -3.64 8.17
CA ASP A 138 1.47 -5.09 7.99
C ASP A 138 1.60 -5.79 9.36
N LYS A 139 2.45 -5.26 10.24
CA LYS A 139 2.58 -5.77 11.62
C LYS A 139 1.30 -5.64 12.43
N LEU A 140 0.54 -4.57 12.22
CA LEU A 140 -0.73 -4.36 12.91
C LEU A 140 -1.76 -5.41 12.48
N TYR A 141 -1.85 -5.73 11.19
CA TYR A 141 -2.70 -6.82 10.68
C TYR A 141 -2.25 -8.18 11.22
N GLU A 142 -0.95 -8.46 11.21
CA GLU A 142 -0.36 -9.69 11.74
C GLU A 142 -0.70 -9.89 13.23
N ASN A 143 -0.46 -8.87 14.07
CA ASN A 143 -0.75 -8.92 15.50
C ASN A 143 -2.23 -9.16 15.82
N ASN A 144 -3.12 -8.66 14.96
CA ASN A 144 -4.56 -8.85 15.10
C ASN A 144 -5.06 -10.11 14.39
N LEU A 145 -4.16 -10.94 13.84
CA LEU A 145 -4.49 -12.17 13.11
C LEU A 145 -5.47 -11.94 11.96
N PHE A 146 -5.38 -10.78 11.33
CA PHE A 146 -6.20 -10.42 10.18
C PHE A 146 -5.58 -11.00 8.90
N LYS A 147 -6.34 -11.83 8.20
CA LYS A 147 -5.96 -12.43 6.91
C LYS A 147 -6.80 -11.81 5.81
N ILE A 148 -6.21 -10.86 5.08
CA ILE A 148 -6.88 -10.13 4.01
C ILE A 148 -6.08 -10.23 2.72
N VAL A 149 -6.80 -10.19 1.61
CA VAL A 149 -6.20 -10.19 0.27
C VAL A 149 -5.31 -8.95 0.13
N ASN A 150 -4.18 -9.12 -0.54
CA ASN A 150 -3.16 -8.08 -0.77
C ASN A 150 -2.46 -7.55 0.49
N ARG A 151 -2.49 -8.27 1.61
CA ARG A 151 -1.58 -8.01 2.74
C ARG A 151 -0.87 -9.29 3.18
N PRO A 152 0.35 -9.19 3.72
CA PRO A 152 1.17 -7.98 3.84
C PRO A 152 1.67 -7.45 2.48
N HIS A 153 1.93 -6.14 2.40
CA HIS A 153 2.50 -5.52 1.19
C HIS A 153 4.02 -5.71 1.09
N CYS A 154 4.71 -5.79 2.22
CA CYS A 154 6.16 -5.99 2.29
C CYS A 154 6.99 -4.88 1.60
N TRP A 155 6.53 -3.63 1.57
CA TRP A 155 7.29 -2.54 0.91
C TRP A 155 8.68 -2.32 1.52
N ARG A 156 8.85 -2.66 2.79
CA ARG A 156 10.15 -2.59 3.46
C ARG A 156 11.15 -3.60 2.87
N GLN A 157 10.71 -4.81 2.56
CA GLN A 157 11.56 -5.80 1.91
C GLN A 157 11.94 -5.32 0.51
N MET A 158 10.96 -4.86 -0.26
CA MET A 158 11.20 -4.26 -1.57
C MET A 158 12.25 -3.15 -1.53
N LEU A 159 12.18 -2.24 -0.55
CA LEU A 159 13.18 -1.18 -0.39
C LEU A 159 14.59 -1.76 -0.17
N PHE A 160 14.74 -2.75 0.71
CA PHE A 160 16.03 -3.37 0.96
C PHE A 160 16.57 -4.08 -0.27
N ASP A 161 15.73 -4.83 -0.99
CA ASP A 161 16.12 -5.52 -2.22
C ASP A 161 16.64 -4.53 -3.28
N ILE A 162 15.96 -3.40 -3.46
CA ILE A 162 16.39 -2.33 -4.38
C ILE A 162 17.73 -1.72 -3.95
N VAL A 163 17.91 -1.46 -2.65
CA VAL A 163 19.15 -0.89 -2.14
C VAL A 163 20.31 -1.87 -2.31
N GLU A 164 20.09 -3.14 -2.01
CA GLU A 164 21.07 -4.22 -2.20
C GLU A 164 21.49 -4.34 -3.67
N GLU A 165 20.53 -4.42 -4.59
CA GLU A 165 20.79 -4.47 -6.03
C GLU A 165 21.63 -3.27 -6.48
N ARG A 166 21.32 -2.07 -5.99
CA ARG A 166 22.04 -0.85 -6.37
C ARG A 166 23.45 -0.77 -5.82
N ILE A 167 23.67 -1.30 -4.62
CA ILE A 167 25.02 -1.43 -4.06
C ILE A 167 25.83 -2.43 -4.89
N GLN A 168 25.24 -3.58 -5.22
CA GLN A 168 25.88 -4.62 -6.00
C GLN A 168 26.31 -4.11 -7.39
N GLN A 169 25.40 -3.42 -8.11
CA GLN A 169 25.70 -2.79 -9.41
C GLN A 169 26.88 -1.81 -9.34
N ARG A 170 27.01 -1.06 -8.24
CA ARG A 170 28.13 -0.12 -8.05
C ARG A 170 29.44 -0.84 -7.77
N ILE A 171 29.43 -1.86 -6.93
CA ILE A 171 30.62 -2.68 -6.64
C ILE A 171 31.16 -3.27 -7.94
N GLU A 172 30.29 -3.83 -8.77
CA GLU A 172 30.66 -4.40 -10.07
C GLU A 172 31.25 -3.34 -11.01
N ALA A 173 30.64 -2.15 -11.07
CA ALA A 173 31.16 -1.03 -11.86
C ALA A 173 32.57 -0.62 -11.41
N PHE A 174 32.80 -0.47 -10.09
CA PHE A 174 34.12 -0.15 -9.54
C PHE A 174 35.17 -1.22 -9.87
N GLN A 175 34.83 -2.50 -9.75
CA GLN A 175 35.76 -3.58 -10.10
C GLN A 175 36.14 -3.58 -11.59
N ILE A 176 35.19 -3.25 -12.47
CA ILE A 176 35.45 -3.12 -13.91
C ILE A 176 36.38 -1.93 -14.19
N GLU A 177 36.16 -0.80 -13.52
CA GLU A 177 37.02 0.39 -13.62
C GLU A 177 38.45 0.09 -13.15
N ASP A 178 38.62 -0.57 -12.01
CA ASP A 178 39.94 -0.98 -11.51
C ASP A 178 40.67 -1.89 -12.51
N ARG A 179 39.98 -2.88 -13.09
CA ARG A 179 40.57 -3.75 -14.12
C ARG A 179 41.01 -2.96 -15.37
N LYS A 180 40.23 -1.97 -15.81
CA LYS A 180 40.59 -1.11 -16.95
C LYS A 180 41.77 -0.20 -16.62
N LEU A 181 41.78 0.40 -15.43
CA LEU A 181 42.88 1.22 -14.95
C LEU A 181 44.18 0.41 -14.87
N ASN A 182 44.12 -0.82 -14.35
CA ASN A 182 45.28 -1.68 -14.23
C ASN A 182 45.83 -2.12 -15.60
N LYS A 183 44.96 -2.45 -16.57
CA LYS A 183 45.38 -2.70 -17.97
C LYS A 183 46.04 -1.48 -18.60
N ASN A 184 45.47 -0.29 -18.39
CA ASN A 184 46.02 0.95 -18.92
C ASN A 184 47.34 1.35 -18.25
N TRP A 185 47.54 0.99 -16.98
CA TRP A 185 48.79 1.22 -16.26
C TRP A 185 49.92 0.34 -16.82
N LEU A 186 49.66 -0.95 -17.05
CA LEU A 186 50.62 -1.86 -17.70
C LEU A 186 51.04 -1.38 -19.10
N ILE A 187 50.12 -0.79 -19.87
CA ILE A 187 50.42 -0.26 -21.21
C ILE A 187 51.24 1.04 -21.14
N ARG A 188 51.08 1.87 -20.10
CA ARG A 188 51.77 3.17 -20.00
C ARG A 188 53.18 3.09 -19.43
N TYR A 189 53.47 2.08 -18.61
CA TYR A 189 54.71 2.00 -17.85
C TYR A 189 55.41 0.63 -18.00
N GLY A 190 54.95 -0.21 -18.92
CA GLY A 190 55.48 -1.55 -19.17
C GLY A 190 56.47 -1.67 -20.33
N ASP A 191 56.83 -0.55 -20.99
CA ASP A 191 57.90 -0.47 -22.01
C ASP A 191 59.18 0.15 -21.41
#